data_AF-A0A2I0NEF0-F1
#
_entry.id   AF-A0A2I0NEF0-F1
#
_cell.length_a   1.000
_cell.length_b   1.000
_cell.length_c   1.000
_cell.angle_alpha   90.00
_cell.angle_beta   90.00
_cell.angle_gamma   90.00
#
_symmetry.space_group_name_H-M   'P 1'
#
loop_
_entity.id
_entity.type
_entity.pdbx_description
1 polymer ?
#
loop_
_entity_poly.entity_id
_entity_poly.type
_entity_poly.pdbx_seq_one_letter_code
_entity_poly.pdbx_strand_id
1 'polypeptide(L)'
;MKFVKRLLFVLFWELIVLLLLFEIDPQYYIAWVIFAIVFFFMMIFISFRVFPTKKEEQHWEKLKEEYLRILSRTKDCPTKAKLLSFTCPACSHESHYWDFLNEGACPKCDSKLWTTVIAGKEADYFDLFEKHQELDSFLSHLSFRQKKKLKKLFFMDKLEP
;
A
#
# COMPACT_ATOMS: atom_id res chain seq x y z
N MET A 1 -4.24 24.95 8.65
CA MET A 1 -2.97 24.52 9.27
C MET A 1 -1.91 23.99 8.31
N LYS A 2 -2.18 23.10 7.34
CA LYS A 2 -1.12 22.54 6.45
C LYS A 2 -0.47 23.55 5.50
N PHE A 3 -1.26 24.48 4.96
CA PHE A 3 -0.74 25.63 4.21
C PHE A 3 0.20 26.47 5.08
N VAL A 4 -0.20 26.75 6.32
CA VAL A 4 0.63 27.45 7.31
C VAL A 4 1.92 26.67 7.61
N LYS A 5 1.87 25.33 7.73
CA LYS A 5 3.08 24.50 7.91
C LYS A 5 4.02 24.54 6.70
N ARG A 6 3.48 24.50 5.46
CA ARG A 6 4.27 24.65 4.24
C ARG A 6 4.88 26.04 4.14
N LEU A 7 4.10 27.08 4.45
CA LEU A 7 4.53 28.46 4.46
C LEU A 7 5.65 28.67 5.50
N LEU A 8 5.45 28.20 6.74
CA LEU A 8 6.46 28.27 7.80
C LEU A 8 7.73 27.51 7.43
N PHE A 9 7.61 26.34 6.77
CA PHE A 9 8.78 25.60 6.29
C PHE A 9 9.56 26.40 5.25
N VAL A 10 8.88 26.96 4.24
CA VAL A 10 9.55 27.77 3.21
C VAL A 10 10.16 29.04 3.83
N LEU A 11 9.40 29.77 4.65
CA LEU A 11 9.85 30.99 5.34
C LEU A 11 11.05 30.73 6.26
N PHE A 12 11.07 29.60 6.97
CA PHE A 12 12.20 29.22 7.82
C PHE A 12 13.50 29.09 7.01
N TRP A 13 13.44 28.43 5.86
CA TRP A 13 14.59 28.26 4.99
C TRP A 13 14.98 29.56 4.26
N GLU A 14 14.02 30.38 3.86
CA GLU A 14 14.29 31.73 3.34
C GLU A 14 14.97 32.62 4.37
N LEU A 15 14.59 32.52 5.65
CA LEU A 15 15.20 33.29 6.73
C LEU A 15 16.66 32.87 6.97
N ILE A 16 16.97 31.57 6.90
CA ILE A 16 18.36 31.07 6.95
C ILE A 16 19.18 31.63 5.80
N VAL A 17 18.62 31.62 4.60
CA VAL A 17 19.26 32.21 3.42
C VAL A 17 19.50 33.69 3.72
N LEU A 18 18.49 34.49 4.04
CA LEU A 18 18.64 35.93 4.34
C LEU A 18 19.68 36.23 5.43
N LEU A 19 19.81 35.39 6.47
CA LEU A 19 20.85 35.55 7.48
C LEU A 19 22.27 35.42 6.90
N LEU A 20 22.48 34.48 5.98
CA LEU A 20 23.77 34.29 5.29
C LEU A 20 24.13 35.46 4.36
N LEU A 21 23.16 36.28 3.93
CA LEU A 21 23.43 37.47 3.11
C LEU A 21 24.27 38.51 3.86
N PHE A 22 24.16 38.58 5.20
CA PHE A 22 24.93 39.53 6.02
C PHE A 22 26.42 39.18 6.16
N GLU A 23 26.80 37.92 5.91
CA GLU A 23 28.20 37.46 5.99
C GLU A 23 28.98 37.63 4.68
N ILE A 24 28.30 38.00 3.59
CA ILE A 24 28.86 37.92 2.24
C ILE A 24 29.34 39.29 1.78
N ASP A 25 30.50 39.30 1.13
CA ASP A 25 31.07 40.52 0.54
C ASP A 25 30.11 41.09 -0.54
N PRO A 26 29.84 42.41 -0.54
CA PRO A 26 28.96 43.07 -1.51
C PRO A 26 29.19 42.71 -2.98
N GLN A 27 30.42 42.35 -3.34
CA GLN A 27 30.82 41.93 -4.68
C GLN A 27 30.02 40.72 -5.20
N TYR A 28 29.55 39.86 -4.30
CA TYR A 28 28.86 38.61 -4.65
C TYR A 28 27.33 38.68 -4.54
N TYR A 29 26.76 39.85 -4.21
CA TYR A 29 25.31 39.99 -3.99
C TYR A 29 24.46 39.53 -5.18
N ILE A 30 24.85 39.86 -6.42
CA ILE A 30 24.08 39.47 -7.61
C ILE A 30 24.05 37.95 -7.76
N ALA A 31 25.21 37.28 -7.65
CA ALA A 31 25.30 35.83 -7.73
C ALA A 31 24.48 35.17 -6.61
N TRP A 32 24.49 35.77 -5.43
CA TRP A 32 23.80 35.26 -4.28
C TRP A 32 22.27 35.41 -4.37
N VAL A 33 21.76 36.52 -4.94
CA VAL A 33 20.33 36.69 -5.25
C VAL A 33 19.84 35.62 -6.22
N ILE A 34 20.61 35.31 -7.27
CA ILE A 34 20.27 34.24 -8.22
C ILE A 34 20.18 32.89 -7.50
N PHE A 35 21.15 32.58 -6.64
CA PHE A 35 21.13 31.36 -5.83
C PHE A 35 19.89 31.28 -4.94
N ALA A 36 19.54 32.37 -4.24
CA ALA A 36 18.38 32.42 -3.36
C ALA A 36 17.07 32.15 -4.12
N ILE A 37 16.92 32.71 -5.33
CA ILE A 37 15.75 32.47 -6.18
C ILE A 37 15.64 30.98 -6.57
N VAL A 38 16.74 30.39 -7.04
CA VAL A 38 16.76 28.96 -7.41
C VAL A 38 16.45 28.07 -6.20
N PHE A 39 17.04 28.39 -5.05
CA PHE A 39 16.81 27.69 -3.80
C PHE A 39 15.34 27.79 -3.35
N PHE A 40 14.71 28.96 -3.47
CA PHE A 40 13.30 29.15 -3.17
C PHE A 40 12.39 28.23 -4.00
N PHE A 41 12.60 28.16 -5.32
CA PHE A 41 11.85 27.25 -6.18
C PHE A 41 12.06 25.78 -5.79
N MET A 42 13.29 25.39 -5.44
CA MET A 42 13.58 24.05 -4.94
C MET A 42 12.84 23.76 -3.64
N MET A 43 12.82 24.70 -2.70
CA MET A 43 12.14 24.55 -1.40
C MET A 43 10.62 24.45 -1.56
N ILE A 44 10.02 25.21 -2.47
CA ILE A 44 8.61 25.08 -2.84
C ILE A 44 8.34 23.66 -3.33
N PHE A 45 9.14 23.15 -4.27
CA PHE A 45 8.97 21.80 -4.82
C PHE A 45 9.08 20.72 -3.74
N ILE A 46 10.07 20.82 -2.84
CA ILE A 46 10.22 19.90 -1.71
C ILE A 46 8.99 19.98 -0.78
N SER A 47 8.46 21.18 -0.52
CA SER A 47 7.29 21.35 0.36
C SER A 47 6.05 20.62 -0.17
N PHE A 48 5.85 20.59 -1.50
CA PHE A 48 4.76 19.84 -2.13
C PHE A 48 4.93 18.33 -2.00
N ARG A 49 6.17 17.84 -1.98
CA ARG A 49 6.47 16.42 -1.81
C ARG A 49 6.40 15.95 -0.35
N VAL A 50 6.80 16.81 0.59
CA VAL A 50 6.86 16.47 2.02
C VAL A 50 5.48 16.49 2.68
N PHE A 51 4.63 17.45 2.30
CA PHE A 51 3.28 17.53 2.84
C PHE A 51 2.29 17.04 1.82
N PRO A 52 1.62 15.88 2.02
CA PRO A 52 0.60 15.41 1.08
C PRO A 52 -0.54 16.42 0.97
N THR A 53 -1.15 16.47 -0.21
CA THR A 53 -2.32 17.32 -0.45
C THR A 53 -3.55 16.76 0.26
N LYS A 54 -4.53 17.62 0.59
CA LYS A 54 -5.80 17.16 1.21
C LYS A 54 -6.49 16.06 0.40
N LYS A 55 -6.39 16.12 -0.94
CA LYS A 55 -6.98 15.11 -1.84
C LYS A 55 -6.30 13.75 -1.68
N GLU A 56 -4.97 13.72 -1.62
CA GLU A 56 -4.22 12.47 -1.40
C GLU A 56 -4.49 11.87 -0.02
N GLU A 57 -4.65 12.70 1.01
CA GLU A 57 -5.01 12.22 2.34
C GLU A 57 -6.41 11.61 2.39
N GLN A 58 -7.41 12.30 1.84
CA GLN A 58 -8.77 11.77 1.75
C GLN A 58 -8.82 10.48 0.93
N HIS A 59 -8.08 10.43 -0.18
CA HIS A 59 -7.95 9.20 -0.97
C HIS A 59 -7.32 8.09 -0.13
N TRP A 60 -6.28 8.40 0.64
CA TRP A 60 -5.61 7.43 1.51
C TRP A 60 -6.50 6.96 2.68
N GLU A 61 -7.29 7.86 3.27
CA GLU A 61 -8.27 7.52 4.31
C GLU A 61 -9.34 6.56 3.77
N LYS A 62 -9.92 6.86 2.60
CA LYS A 62 -10.87 5.96 1.93
C LYS A 62 -10.26 4.59 1.64
N LEU A 63 -9.05 4.57 1.08
CA LEU A 63 -8.32 3.34 0.79
C LEU A 63 -8.08 2.50 2.05
N LYS A 64 -7.75 3.17 3.16
CA LYS A 64 -7.53 2.55 4.46
C LYS A 64 -8.83 1.97 5.04
N GLU A 65 -9.94 2.71 4.94
CA GLU A 65 -11.25 2.24 5.38
C GLU A 65 -11.72 1.03 4.59
N GLU A 66 -11.58 1.07 3.26
CA GLU A 66 -11.94 -0.04 2.38
C GLU A 66 -11.09 -1.28 2.68
N TYR A 67 -9.76 -1.10 2.81
CA TYR A 67 -8.87 -2.18 3.20
C TYR A 67 -9.24 -2.77 4.57
N LEU A 68 -9.54 -1.95 5.58
CA LEU A 68 -9.96 -2.41 6.90
C LEU A 68 -11.27 -3.20 6.86
N ARG A 69 -12.21 -2.78 6.01
CA ARG A 69 -13.47 -3.49 5.79
C ARG A 69 -13.26 -4.85 5.15
N ILE A 70 -12.38 -4.96 4.15
CA ILE A 70 -12.07 -6.24 3.49
C ILE A 70 -11.29 -7.14 4.44
N LEU A 71 -10.29 -6.60 5.16
CA LEU A 71 -9.48 -7.35 6.10
C LEU A 71 -10.33 -7.92 7.24
N SER A 72 -11.30 -7.17 7.78
CA SER A 72 -12.17 -7.68 8.85
C SER A 72 -13.08 -8.82 8.38
N ARG A 73 -13.53 -8.80 7.11
CA ARG A 73 -14.31 -9.89 6.50
C ARG A 73 -13.48 -11.13 6.21
N THR A 74 -12.20 -10.96 5.88
CA THR A 74 -11.30 -12.02 5.43
C THR A 74 -10.38 -12.55 6.52
N LYS A 75 -10.35 -11.93 7.70
CA LYS A 75 -9.45 -12.28 8.82
C LYS A 75 -9.47 -13.76 9.20
N ASP A 76 -10.65 -14.37 9.22
CA ASP A 76 -10.82 -15.76 9.62
C ASP A 76 -10.69 -16.74 8.44
N CYS A 77 -10.60 -16.23 7.21
CA CYS A 77 -10.54 -17.03 5.99
C CYS A 77 -9.35 -18.00 5.98
N PRO A 78 -8.11 -17.60 6.33
CA PRO A 78 -6.97 -18.52 6.36
C PRO A 78 -7.15 -19.65 7.37
N THR A 79 -7.67 -19.34 8.56
CA THR A 79 -7.90 -20.33 9.62
C THR A 79 -8.98 -21.32 9.23
N LYS A 80 -10.11 -20.84 8.70
CA LYS A 80 -11.21 -21.68 8.23
C LYS A 80 -10.80 -22.55 7.05
N ALA A 81 -10.09 -22.00 6.07
CA ALA A 81 -9.62 -22.73 4.90
C ALA A 81 -8.56 -23.79 5.25
N LYS A 82 -7.76 -23.59 6.32
CA LYS A 82 -6.83 -24.61 6.83
C LYS A 82 -7.55 -25.78 7.52
N LEU A 83 -8.74 -25.57 8.07
CA LEU A 83 -9.52 -26.65 8.70
C LEU A 83 -10.23 -27.54 7.67
N LEU A 84 -10.42 -27.06 6.44
CA LEU A 84 -11.04 -27.80 5.35
C LEU A 84 -9.99 -28.54 4.54
N SER A 85 -10.18 -29.85 4.33
CA SER A 85 -9.38 -30.62 3.38
C SER A 85 -9.95 -30.50 1.96
N PHE A 86 -9.08 -30.47 0.97
CA PHE A 86 -9.47 -30.43 -0.43
C PHE A 86 -8.63 -31.41 -1.23
N THR A 87 -9.30 -32.17 -2.09
CA THR A 87 -8.67 -33.17 -2.96
C THR A 87 -8.57 -32.63 -4.38
N CYS A 88 -7.36 -32.60 -4.94
CA CYS A 88 -7.12 -32.19 -6.31
C CYS A 88 -7.85 -33.13 -7.30
N PRO A 89 -8.67 -32.60 -8.23
CA PRO A 89 -9.38 -33.44 -9.20
C PRO A 89 -8.46 -34.07 -10.25
N ALA A 90 -7.25 -33.55 -10.44
CA ALA A 90 -6.33 -34.02 -11.49
C ALA A 90 -5.41 -35.17 -11.03
N CYS A 91 -4.97 -35.14 -9.77
CA CYS A 91 -3.97 -36.09 -9.25
C CYS A 91 -4.40 -36.76 -7.93
N SER A 92 -5.64 -36.50 -7.48
CA SER A 92 -6.22 -37.02 -6.23
C SER A 92 -5.39 -36.73 -4.98
N HIS A 93 -4.52 -35.72 -5.02
CA HIS A 93 -3.75 -35.29 -3.86
C HIS A 93 -4.64 -34.51 -2.89
N GLU A 94 -4.66 -34.92 -1.64
CA GLU A 94 -5.37 -34.23 -0.56
C GLU A 94 -4.42 -33.30 0.19
N SER A 95 -4.80 -32.03 0.32
CA SER A 95 -4.11 -31.04 1.16
C SER A 95 -5.14 -30.07 1.76
N HIS A 96 -4.69 -29.01 2.44
CA HIS A 96 -5.61 -28.02 2.99
C HIS A 96 -6.16 -27.12 1.89
N TYR A 97 -7.43 -26.71 2.01
CA TYR A 97 -8.06 -25.83 1.01
C TYR A 97 -7.31 -24.48 0.89
N TRP A 98 -6.72 -24.01 2.00
CA TRP A 98 -5.86 -22.83 1.99
C TRP A 98 -4.69 -22.91 1.00
N ASP A 99 -4.09 -24.09 0.81
CA ASP A 99 -2.94 -24.25 -0.09
C ASP A 99 -3.36 -23.99 -1.54
N PHE A 100 -4.54 -24.49 -1.93
CA PHE A 100 -5.12 -24.24 -3.24
C PHE A 100 -5.49 -22.77 -3.45
N LEU A 101 -6.06 -22.11 -2.43
CA LEU A 101 -6.40 -20.69 -2.50
C LEU A 101 -5.13 -19.83 -2.66
N ASN A 102 -4.14 -20.04 -1.80
CA ASN A 102 -2.94 -19.22 -1.72
C ASN A 102 -1.98 -19.42 -2.92
N GLU A 103 -1.82 -20.67 -3.39
CA GLU A 103 -0.95 -20.97 -4.54
C GLU A 103 -1.68 -20.79 -5.87
N GLY A 104 -3.01 -20.78 -5.87
CA GLY A 104 -3.84 -20.73 -7.07
C GLY A 104 -3.77 -22.01 -7.93
N ALA A 105 -3.05 -23.02 -7.47
CA ALA A 105 -2.79 -24.28 -8.16
C ALA A 105 -2.62 -25.43 -7.15
N CYS A 106 -2.62 -26.66 -7.64
CA CYS A 106 -2.33 -27.82 -6.78
C CYS A 106 -0.82 -27.89 -6.45
N PRO A 107 -0.42 -28.00 -5.17
CA PRO A 107 0.99 -28.03 -4.76
C PRO A 107 1.79 -29.22 -5.32
N LYS A 108 1.09 -30.28 -5.76
CA LYS A 108 1.72 -31.51 -6.28
C LYS A 108 1.85 -31.55 -7.81
N CYS A 109 0.89 -30.97 -8.53
CA CYS A 109 0.80 -31.13 -9.98
C CYS A 109 0.53 -29.83 -10.76
N ASP A 110 0.55 -28.68 -10.08
CA ASP A 110 0.30 -27.33 -10.62
C ASP A 110 -1.04 -27.18 -11.35
N SER A 111 -1.95 -28.13 -11.20
CA SER A 111 -3.24 -28.10 -11.86
C SER A 111 -4.14 -27.02 -11.27
N LYS A 112 -4.77 -26.23 -12.14
CA LYS A 112 -5.76 -25.19 -11.79
C LYS A 112 -7.22 -25.67 -11.87
N LEU A 113 -7.41 -26.97 -12.15
CA LEU A 113 -8.73 -27.60 -12.28
C LEU A 113 -9.54 -27.61 -10.97
N TRP A 114 -8.90 -27.33 -9.84
CA TRP A 114 -9.61 -27.21 -8.57
C TRP A 114 -10.69 -26.13 -8.62
N THR A 115 -10.48 -25.02 -9.35
CA THR A 115 -11.47 -23.93 -9.49
C THR A 115 -12.78 -24.35 -10.14
N THR A 116 -12.75 -25.34 -11.04
CA THR A 116 -13.94 -25.81 -11.76
C THR A 116 -14.84 -26.69 -10.90
N VAL A 117 -14.32 -27.25 -9.80
CA VAL A 117 -15.07 -28.15 -8.92
C VAL A 117 -15.55 -27.49 -7.62
N ILE A 118 -15.11 -26.25 -7.33
CA ILE A 118 -15.54 -25.50 -6.12
C ILE A 118 -17.05 -25.30 -6.10
N ALA A 119 -17.66 -24.98 -7.25
CA ALA A 119 -19.10 -24.73 -7.34
C ALA A 119 -19.96 -25.97 -7.00
N GLY A 120 -19.38 -27.18 -7.07
CA GLY A 120 -20.02 -28.43 -6.68
C GLY A 120 -19.71 -28.88 -5.25
N LYS A 121 -18.95 -28.10 -4.48
CA LYS A 121 -18.63 -28.36 -3.07
C LYS A 121 -19.65 -27.67 -2.15
N GLU A 122 -19.48 -27.88 -0.84
CA GLU A 122 -20.28 -27.22 0.19
C GLU A 122 -20.15 -25.70 0.10
N ALA A 123 -21.21 -24.99 0.50
CA ALA A 123 -21.29 -23.53 0.42
C ALA A 123 -20.10 -22.80 1.08
N ASP A 124 -19.54 -23.39 2.14
CA ASP A 124 -18.39 -22.86 2.86
C ASP A 124 -17.13 -22.73 1.98
N TYR A 125 -16.90 -23.65 1.02
CA TYR A 125 -15.76 -23.57 0.11
C TYR A 125 -15.88 -22.38 -0.85
N PHE A 126 -17.11 -22.16 -1.34
CA PHE A 126 -17.40 -21.07 -2.27
C PHE A 126 -17.34 -19.70 -1.58
N ASP A 127 -17.91 -19.57 -0.37
CA ASP A 127 -17.83 -18.34 0.43
C ASP A 127 -16.37 -17.97 0.77
N LEU A 128 -15.53 -18.95 1.12
CA LEU A 128 -14.10 -18.72 1.35
C LEU A 128 -13.36 -18.31 0.06
N PHE A 129 -13.72 -18.89 -1.08
CA PHE A 129 -13.16 -18.52 -2.38
C PHE A 129 -13.51 -17.07 -2.76
N GLU A 130 -14.78 -16.68 -2.67
CA GLU A 130 -15.21 -15.30 -2.97
C GLU A 130 -14.50 -14.28 -2.07
N LYS A 131 -14.41 -14.57 -0.76
CA LYS A 131 -13.70 -13.71 0.20
C LYS A 131 -12.22 -13.56 -0.13
N HIS A 132 -11.57 -14.66 -0.53
CA HIS A 132 -10.17 -14.62 -0.94
C HIS A 132 -9.99 -13.82 -2.23
N GLN A 133 -10.87 -14.02 -3.21
CA GLN A 133 -10.86 -13.29 -4.48
C GLN A 133 -11.15 -11.79 -4.31
N GLU A 134 -12.02 -11.39 -3.38
CA GLU A 134 -12.28 -9.99 -3.04
C GLU A 134 -11.00 -9.31 -2.53
N LEU A 135 -10.24 -9.98 -1.66
CA LEU A 135 -8.96 -9.48 -1.16
C LEU A 135 -7.91 -9.38 -2.27
N ASP A 136 -7.75 -10.43 -3.08
CA ASP A 136 -6.78 -10.46 -4.16
C ASP A 136 -7.09 -9.42 -5.24
N SER A 137 -8.37 -9.27 -5.60
CA SER A 137 -8.83 -8.24 -6.53
C SER A 137 -8.49 -6.84 -6.00
N PHE A 138 -8.84 -6.55 -4.74
CA PHE A 138 -8.50 -5.27 -4.11
C PHE A 138 -6.99 -5.02 -4.12
N LEU A 139 -6.18 -6.01 -3.74
CA LEU A 139 -4.73 -5.90 -3.77
C LEU A 139 -4.21 -5.72 -5.20
N SER A 140 -4.78 -6.37 -6.22
CA SER A 140 -4.33 -6.26 -7.61
C SER A 140 -4.42 -4.82 -8.15
N HIS A 141 -5.43 -4.05 -7.71
CA HIS A 141 -5.64 -2.66 -8.10
C HIS A 141 -4.69 -1.66 -7.42
N LEU A 142 -3.95 -2.09 -6.39
CA LEU A 142 -3.03 -1.23 -5.65
C LEU A 142 -1.63 -1.17 -6.27
N SER A 143 -1.07 0.04 -6.35
CA SER A 143 0.33 0.22 -6.70
C SER A 143 1.26 -0.38 -5.62
N PHE A 144 2.48 -0.74 -6.02
CA PHE A 144 3.48 -1.30 -5.11
C PHE A 144 3.72 -0.44 -3.85
N ARG A 145 3.73 0.90 -3.99
CA ARG A 145 3.90 1.82 -2.85
C ARG A 145 2.71 1.77 -1.90
N GLN A 146 1.48 1.70 -2.43
CA GLN A 146 0.26 1.62 -1.62
C GLN A 146 0.23 0.30 -0.85
N LYS A 147 0.53 -0.84 -1.51
CA LYS A 147 0.66 -2.15 -0.87
C LYS A 147 1.65 -2.13 0.29
N LYS A 148 2.87 -1.64 0.04
CA LYS A 148 3.93 -1.55 1.08
C LYS A 148 3.51 -0.68 2.26
N LYS A 149 2.81 0.43 2.00
CA LYS A 149 2.34 1.35 3.04
C LYS A 149 1.20 0.75 3.86
N LEU A 150 0.27 0.00 3.24
CA LEU A 150 -0.76 -0.75 3.95
C LEU A 150 -0.13 -1.89 4.79
N LYS A 151 0.76 -2.71 4.21
CA LYS A 151 1.47 -3.79 4.93
C LYS A 151 2.18 -3.26 6.19
N LYS A 152 2.87 -2.13 6.08
CA LYS A 152 3.59 -1.49 7.20
C LYS A 152 2.66 -0.97 8.31
N LEU A 153 1.47 -0.46 7.95
CA LEU A 153 0.51 0.08 8.93
C LEU A 153 -0.23 -1.03 9.69
N PHE A 154 -0.43 -2.18 9.05
CA PHE A 154 -1.24 -3.27 9.58
C PHE A 154 -0.41 -4.52 9.96
N PHE A 155 0.91 -4.37 10.08
CA PHE A 155 1.84 -5.42 10.51
C PHE A 155 1.64 -6.75 9.76
N MET A 156 1.51 -6.69 8.43
CA MET A 156 1.36 -7.90 7.60
C MET A 156 2.64 -8.73 7.48
N ASP A 157 3.75 -8.34 8.12
CA ASP A 157 4.98 -9.13 8.19
C ASP A 157 4.80 -10.49 8.92
N LYS A 158 3.59 -10.80 9.42
CA LYS A 158 3.25 -12.08 10.07
C LYS A 158 2.29 -12.97 9.27
N LEU A 159 1.90 -12.59 8.06
CA LEU A 159 0.90 -13.31 7.24
C LEU A 159 1.47 -13.91 5.95
N GLU A 160 2.75 -13.69 5.64
CA GLU A 160 3.48 -14.50 4.65
C GLU A 160 4.19 -15.64 5.41
N PRO A 161 3.96 -16.92 5.05
CA PRO A 161 4.77 -18.05 5.51
C PRO A 161 6.19 -18.02 4.90
#